data_AF-A0A127SUT4-F1
#
_entry.id   AF-A0A127SUT4-F1
#
_cell.length_a   1.000
_cell.length_b   1.000
_cell.length_c   1.000
_cell.angle_alpha   90.00
_cell.angle_beta   90.00
_cell.angle_gamma   90.00
#
_symmetry.space_group_name_H-M   'P 1'
#
loop_
_entity.id
_entity.type
_entity.pdbx_description
1 polymer ?
#
loop_
_entity_poly.entity_id
_entity_poly.type
_entity_poly.pdbx_seq_one_letter_code
_entity_poly.pdbx_strand_id
1 'polypeptide(L)'
;MEFQGLPAAASYRRTLDMQRGKASTRVQFGTGELSTEILAAPSSDCAAYRITCTLPAGCRVALDLQHPDPSARIDARPDGWVLTGQGSNGGTRFENRVVILAPGAAISRKGKTVVLDSAREVLVLSSTSTDYNIRKPEEPLTHSLADKNRQILAKAQKKGWKKL
;
A
#
# COMPACT_ATOMS: atom_id res chain seq x y z
N MET A 1 3.69 5.30 -7.54
CA MET A 1 4.89 5.33 -6.67
C MET A 1 6.06 5.77 -7.50
N GLU A 2 6.88 6.67 -6.98
CA GLU A 2 8.05 7.20 -7.66
C GLU A 2 9.21 7.38 -6.67
N PHE A 3 10.38 6.81 -6.99
CA PHE A 3 11.61 7.05 -6.24
C PHE A 3 12.34 8.24 -6.84
N GLN A 4 12.81 9.16 -6.00
CA GLN A 4 13.41 10.43 -6.44
C GLN A 4 14.88 10.51 -6.05
N GLY A 5 15.71 11.05 -6.95
CA GLY A 5 17.12 11.32 -6.67
C GLY A 5 17.97 10.07 -6.42
N LEU A 6 17.56 8.92 -6.97
CA LEU A 6 18.37 7.70 -6.84
C LEU A 6 19.67 7.82 -7.65
N PRO A 7 20.80 7.28 -7.15
CA PRO A 7 22.03 7.17 -7.93
C PRO A 7 21.88 6.28 -9.17
N ALA A 8 22.89 6.29 -10.04
CA ALA A 8 22.97 5.35 -11.14
C ALA A 8 22.99 3.89 -10.62
N ALA A 9 22.12 3.05 -11.18
CA ALA A 9 22.03 1.65 -10.79
C ALA A 9 23.21 0.85 -11.37
N ALA A 10 23.89 0.10 -10.53
CA ALA A 10 24.91 -0.88 -10.93
C ALA A 10 24.28 -2.19 -11.41
N SER A 11 23.16 -2.60 -10.81
CA SER A 11 22.36 -3.72 -11.31
C SER A 11 20.89 -3.60 -10.88
N TYR A 12 20.03 -4.29 -11.63
CA TYR A 12 18.60 -4.34 -11.41
C TYR A 12 18.10 -5.78 -11.57
N ARG A 13 17.27 -6.24 -10.63
CA ARG A 13 16.59 -7.53 -10.73
C ARG A 13 15.15 -7.41 -10.25
N ARG A 14 14.23 -8.02 -10.99
CA ARG A 14 12.84 -8.25 -10.56
C ARG A 14 12.52 -9.74 -10.61
N THR A 15 11.74 -10.24 -9.67
CA THR A 15 11.39 -11.67 -9.57
C THR A 15 10.02 -11.82 -8.97
N LEU A 16 9.23 -12.75 -9.51
CA LEU A 16 8.01 -13.26 -8.90
C LEU A 16 8.32 -14.66 -8.35
N ASP A 17 8.33 -14.80 -7.03
CA ASP A 17 8.47 -16.09 -6.36
C ASP A 17 7.07 -16.73 -6.25
N MET A 18 6.80 -17.70 -7.12
CA MET A 18 5.53 -18.41 -7.18
C MET A 18 5.28 -19.32 -5.98
N GLN A 19 6.34 -19.80 -5.31
CA GLN A 19 6.20 -20.64 -4.11
C GLN A 19 5.78 -19.80 -2.90
N ARG A 20 6.28 -18.55 -2.82
CA ARG A 20 5.98 -17.64 -1.71
C ARG A 20 4.88 -16.63 -2.02
N GLY A 21 4.38 -16.55 -3.25
CA GLY A 21 3.39 -15.56 -3.66
C GLY A 21 3.86 -14.12 -3.52
N LYS A 22 5.16 -13.87 -3.74
CA LYS A 22 5.81 -12.58 -3.47
C LYS A 22 6.53 -12.06 -4.69
N ALA A 23 6.21 -10.84 -5.13
CA ALA A 23 7.00 -10.15 -6.14
C ALA A 23 8.04 -9.25 -5.46
N SER A 24 9.25 -9.21 -6.00
CA SER A 24 10.35 -8.43 -5.46
C SER A 24 11.11 -7.70 -6.56
N THR A 25 11.64 -6.54 -6.22
CA THR A 25 12.59 -5.77 -7.04
C THR A 25 13.78 -5.42 -6.16
N ARG A 26 14.99 -5.55 -6.68
CA ARG A 26 16.24 -5.20 -6.02
C ARG A 26 17.09 -4.37 -6.98
N VAL A 27 17.54 -3.21 -6.52
CA VAL A 27 18.41 -2.30 -7.27
C VAL A 27 19.68 -2.09 -6.46
N GLN A 28 20.82 -2.42 -7.05
CA GLN A 28 22.13 -2.14 -6.45
C GLN A 28 22.66 -0.80 -6.94
N PHE A 29 23.23 -0.04 -6.04
CA PHE A 29 23.98 1.18 -6.30
C PHE A 29 25.40 1.00 -5.76
N GLY A 30 26.33 1.86 -6.16
CA GLY A 30 27.70 1.81 -5.62
C GLY A 30 27.79 2.01 -4.10
N THR A 31 26.79 2.65 -3.49
CA THR A 31 26.77 3.03 -2.07
C THR A 31 25.68 2.34 -1.26
N GLY A 32 24.95 1.38 -1.83
CA GLY A 32 23.88 0.68 -1.13
C GLY A 32 22.86 0.07 -2.07
N GLU A 33 21.67 -0.19 -1.55
CA GLU A 33 20.62 -0.93 -2.23
C GLU A 33 19.24 -0.35 -1.94
N LEU A 34 18.33 -0.55 -2.89
CA LEU A 34 16.90 -0.40 -2.71
C LEU A 34 16.22 -1.74 -3.03
N SER A 35 15.39 -2.22 -2.12
CA SER A 35 14.60 -3.44 -2.29
C SER A 35 13.13 -3.16 -2.03
N THR A 36 12.27 -3.65 -2.92
CA THR A 36 10.82 -3.60 -2.76
C THR A 36 10.21 -4.99 -2.81
N GLU A 37 9.23 -5.27 -1.97
CA GLU A 37 8.54 -6.55 -1.90
C GLU A 37 7.02 -6.30 -1.86
N ILE A 38 6.24 -7.09 -2.60
CA ILE A 38 4.77 -7.03 -2.57
C ILE A 38 4.18 -8.42 -2.45
N LEU A 39 3.14 -8.55 -1.62
CA LEU A 39 2.35 -9.77 -1.46
C LEU A 39 0.90 -9.45 -1.09
N ALA A 40 0.02 -10.39 -1.37
CA ALA A 40 -1.28 -10.48 -0.68
C ALA A 40 -1.05 -11.32 0.58
N ALA A 41 -1.35 -10.78 1.76
CA ALA A 41 -1.11 -11.39 3.06
C ALA A 41 -2.38 -12.13 3.53
N PRO A 42 -2.59 -13.41 3.17
CA PRO A 42 -3.82 -14.12 3.52
C PRO A 42 -4.03 -14.22 5.03
N SER A 43 -2.93 -14.28 5.80
CA SER A 43 -2.97 -14.33 7.27
C SER A 43 -3.60 -13.08 7.90
N SER A 44 -3.61 -11.97 7.17
CA SER A 44 -3.96 -10.64 7.67
C SER A 44 -4.97 -9.91 6.79
N ASP A 45 -5.50 -10.57 5.74
CA ASP A 45 -6.55 -10.08 4.84
C ASP A 45 -6.25 -8.70 4.20
N CYS A 46 -4.98 -8.47 3.84
CA CYS A 46 -4.56 -7.21 3.22
C CYS A 46 -3.47 -7.43 2.17
N ALA A 47 -3.33 -6.49 1.22
CA ALA A 47 -2.11 -6.38 0.42
C ALA A 47 -1.04 -5.62 1.22
N ALA A 48 0.21 -6.05 1.09
CA ALA A 48 1.36 -5.43 1.76
C ALA A 48 2.47 -5.15 0.75
N TYR A 49 3.01 -3.93 0.81
CA TYR A 49 4.14 -3.48 0.01
C TYR A 49 5.22 -2.94 0.92
N ARG A 50 6.41 -3.53 0.88
CA ARG A 50 7.56 -3.11 1.68
C ARG A 50 8.63 -2.49 0.79
N ILE A 51 9.23 -1.42 1.29
CA ILE A 51 10.44 -0.80 0.76
C ILE A 51 11.51 -0.90 1.83
N THR A 52 12.72 -1.27 1.46
CA THR A 52 13.92 -1.19 2.30
C THR A 52 15.02 -0.50 1.51
N CYS A 53 15.75 0.41 2.15
CA CYS A 53 16.83 1.15 1.52
C CYS A 53 18.04 1.23 2.45
N THR A 54 19.21 0.92 1.91
CA THR A 54 20.48 0.98 2.64
C THR A 54 21.39 2.11 2.15
N LEU A 55 20.92 2.96 1.23
CA LEU A 55 21.64 4.18 0.85
C LEU A 55 21.90 5.04 2.11
N PRO A 56 23.06 5.69 2.25
CA PRO A 56 23.40 6.46 3.45
C PRO A 56 22.35 7.52 3.82
N ALA A 57 21.80 8.21 2.82
CA ALA A 57 20.78 9.25 2.97
C ALA A 57 19.34 8.69 3.09
N GLY A 58 19.14 7.37 2.98
CA GLY A 58 17.83 6.75 2.74
C GLY A 58 17.34 6.98 1.31
N CYS A 59 16.08 6.65 1.04
CA CYS A 59 15.41 6.98 -0.22
C CYS A 59 14.33 8.04 -0.01
N ARG A 60 14.14 8.87 -1.03
CA ARG A 60 12.96 9.72 -1.15
C ARG A 60 11.94 9.03 -2.04
N VAL A 61 10.71 8.87 -1.55
CA VAL A 61 9.63 8.23 -2.31
C VAL A 61 8.35 9.06 -2.26
N ALA A 62 7.75 9.25 -3.43
CA ALA A 62 6.43 9.84 -3.60
C ALA A 62 5.40 8.73 -3.85
N LEU A 63 4.36 8.72 -3.02
CA LEU A 63 3.27 7.77 -3.05
C LEU A 63 1.96 8.51 -3.36
N ASP A 64 1.20 8.00 -4.32
CA ASP A 64 -0.09 8.55 -4.71
C ASP A 64 -1.09 7.41 -4.89
N LEU A 65 -2.36 7.68 -4.61
CA LEU A 65 -3.47 6.76 -4.83
C LEU A 65 -4.39 7.36 -5.89
N GLN A 66 -4.64 6.57 -6.93
CA GLN A 66 -5.48 6.97 -8.05
C GLN A 66 -6.57 5.93 -8.28
N HIS A 67 -7.70 6.39 -8.80
CA HIS A 67 -8.79 5.53 -9.23
C HIS A 67 -9.29 6.03 -10.59
N PRO A 68 -9.52 5.14 -11.56
CA PRO A 68 -9.91 5.56 -12.92
C PRO A 68 -11.34 6.12 -12.98
N ASP A 69 -12.23 5.72 -12.06
CA ASP A 69 -13.57 6.29 -11.96
C ASP A 69 -13.52 7.67 -11.28
N PRO A 70 -13.92 8.75 -11.97
CA PRO A 70 -13.90 10.11 -11.43
C PRO A 70 -14.95 10.33 -10.33
N SER A 71 -15.97 9.47 -10.21
CA SER A 71 -16.97 9.53 -9.14
C SER A 71 -16.45 8.97 -7.81
N ALA A 72 -15.37 8.18 -7.85
CA ALA A 72 -14.76 7.65 -6.64
C ALA A 72 -14.05 8.77 -5.86
N ARG A 73 -14.20 8.74 -4.54
CA ARG A 73 -13.66 9.74 -3.64
C ARG A 73 -12.40 9.22 -2.95
N ILE A 74 -11.33 10.00 -3.00
CA ILE A 74 -10.06 9.70 -2.31
C ILE A 74 -9.83 10.77 -1.24
N ASP A 75 -9.93 10.36 0.01
CA ASP A 75 -9.66 11.18 1.19
C ASP A 75 -8.25 10.90 1.71
N ALA A 76 -7.41 11.94 1.70
CA ALA A 76 -6.10 11.91 2.34
C ALA A 76 -6.23 11.81 3.88
N ARG A 77 -5.38 10.99 4.49
CA ARG A 77 -5.22 10.84 5.96
C ARG A 77 -3.77 11.09 6.37
N PRO A 78 -3.46 11.42 7.63
CA PRO A 78 -2.08 11.64 8.07
C PRO A 78 -1.13 10.49 7.71
N ASP A 79 -1.62 9.27 7.77
CA ASP A 79 -0.88 8.02 7.59
C ASP A 79 -1.27 7.25 6.32
N GLY A 80 -1.99 7.84 5.37
CA GLY A 80 -2.36 7.14 4.13
C GLY A 80 -3.61 7.70 3.45
N TRP A 81 -4.49 6.82 2.95
CA TRP A 81 -5.69 7.25 2.22
C TRP A 81 -6.89 6.36 2.54
N VAL A 82 -8.08 6.91 2.29
CA VAL A 82 -9.32 6.16 2.17
C VAL A 82 -9.89 6.46 0.80
N LEU A 83 -10.14 5.42 0.01
CA LEU A 83 -10.82 5.47 -1.27
C LEU A 83 -12.19 4.82 -1.10
N THR A 84 -13.25 5.55 -1.44
CA THR A 84 -14.63 5.04 -1.43
C THR A 84 -15.29 5.26 -2.79
N GLY A 85 -16.18 4.36 -3.17
CA GLY A 85 -16.99 4.54 -4.37
C GLY A 85 -18.05 3.47 -4.51
N GLN A 86 -18.65 3.45 -5.69
CA GLN A 86 -19.66 2.48 -6.07
C GLN A 86 -19.42 2.04 -7.51
N GLY A 87 -19.58 0.75 -7.79
CA GLY A 87 -19.57 0.27 -9.17
C GLY A 87 -20.66 0.92 -10.02
N SER A 88 -20.43 1.00 -11.33
CA SER A 88 -21.38 1.59 -12.28
C SER A 88 -22.79 0.99 -12.17
N ASN A 89 -23.80 1.76 -12.57
CA ASN A 89 -25.21 1.35 -12.59
C ASN A 89 -25.76 0.88 -11.23
N GLY A 90 -25.32 1.52 -10.14
CA GLY A 90 -25.74 1.14 -8.78
C GLY A 90 -25.13 -0.17 -8.29
N GLY A 91 -23.98 -0.56 -8.85
CA GLY A 91 -23.24 -1.74 -8.44
C GLY A 91 -22.72 -1.66 -7.00
N THR A 92 -21.84 -2.60 -6.65
CA THR A 92 -21.33 -2.77 -5.30
C THR A 92 -20.62 -1.52 -4.78
N ARG A 93 -20.92 -1.11 -3.54
CA ARG A 93 -20.14 -0.09 -2.84
C ARG A 93 -18.83 -0.69 -2.35
N PHE A 94 -17.78 0.12 -2.35
CA PHE A 94 -16.48 -0.30 -1.89
C PHE A 94 -15.80 0.75 -1.01
N GLU A 95 -14.97 0.26 -0.11
CA GLU A 95 -13.93 1.05 0.53
C GLU A 95 -12.59 0.32 0.37
N ASN A 96 -11.58 1.05 -0.07
CA ASN A 96 -10.18 0.72 0.11
C ASN A 96 -9.55 1.66 1.15
N ARG A 97 -8.85 1.09 2.12
CA ARG A 97 -8.06 1.86 3.08
C ARG A 97 -6.60 1.50 2.93
N VAL A 98 -5.75 2.53 2.90
CA VAL A 98 -4.30 2.41 2.79
C VAL A 98 -3.66 3.06 4.01
N VAL A 99 -2.72 2.36 4.65
CA VAL A 99 -1.87 2.92 5.71
C VAL A 99 -0.40 2.75 5.34
N ILE A 100 0.38 3.80 5.60
CA ILE A 100 1.82 3.89 5.38
C ILE A 100 2.50 4.00 6.75
N LEU A 101 3.43 3.08 7.00
CA LEU A 101 4.33 3.10 8.14
C LEU A 101 5.74 3.35 7.61
N ALA A 102 6.40 4.42 8.06
CA ALA A 102 7.74 4.78 7.63
C ALA A 102 8.56 5.27 8.83
N PRO A 103 8.97 4.36 9.74
CA PRO A 103 9.66 4.74 10.96
C PRO A 103 10.95 5.51 10.66
N GLY A 104 11.10 6.67 11.29
CA GLY A 104 12.26 7.55 11.12
C GLY A 104 12.30 8.37 9.82
N ALA A 105 11.35 8.17 8.90
CA ALA A 105 11.22 9.01 7.72
C ALA A 105 10.45 10.30 8.06
N ALA A 106 10.83 11.42 7.43
CA ALA A 106 10.00 12.61 7.46
C ALA A 106 8.85 12.45 6.47
N ILE A 107 7.62 12.63 6.94
CA ILE A 107 6.40 12.47 6.14
C ILE A 107 5.82 13.84 5.84
N SER A 108 5.68 14.18 4.57
CA SER A 108 5.02 15.40 4.12
C SER A 108 3.94 15.10 3.08
N ARG A 109 3.07 16.08 2.83
CA ARG A 109 2.00 15.98 1.83
C ARG A 109 2.11 17.11 0.82
N LYS A 110 1.94 16.76 -0.46
CA LYS A 110 1.83 17.70 -1.58
C LYS A 110 0.56 17.37 -2.35
N GLY A 111 -0.53 18.07 -2.02
CA GLY A 111 -1.86 17.70 -2.52
C GLY A 111 -2.26 16.30 -2.06
N LYS A 112 -2.57 15.41 -3.02
CA LYS A 112 -2.96 14.01 -2.76
C LYS A 112 -1.75 13.09 -2.50
N THR A 113 -0.56 13.51 -2.90
CA THR A 113 0.68 12.74 -2.80
C THR A 113 1.26 12.78 -1.38
N VAL A 114 1.64 11.63 -0.86
CA VAL A 114 2.46 11.48 0.34
C VAL A 114 3.92 11.39 -0.09
N VAL A 115 4.78 12.22 0.50
CA VAL A 115 6.22 12.23 0.24
C VAL A 115 6.92 11.78 1.51
N LEU A 116 7.76 10.76 1.38
CA LEU A 116 8.61 10.25 2.44
C LEU A 116 10.06 10.65 2.12
N ASP A 117 10.68 11.39 3.01
CA ASP A 117 12.07 11.82 2.90
C ASP A 117 12.96 10.96 3.83
N SER A 118 14.15 10.60 3.32
CA SER A 118 15.15 9.77 4.02
C SER A 118 14.61 8.44 4.56
N ALA A 119 13.67 7.82 3.84
CA ALA A 119 13.07 6.56 4.24
C ALA A 119 14.08 5.40 4.13
N ARG A 120 14.18 4.61 5.20
CA ARG A 120 14.98 3.36 5.22
C ARG A 120 14.12 2.12 5.19
N GLU A 121 12.95 2.19 5.79
CA GLU A 121 11.94 1.16 5.72
C GLU A 121 10.57 1.82 5.55
N VAL A 122 9.78 1.32 4.61
CA VAL A 122 8.39 1.73 4.41
C VAL A 122 7.56 0.46 4.31
N LEU A 123 6.44 0.41 5.02
CA LEU A 123 5.42 -0.61 4.89
C LEU A 123 4.10 0.06 4.52
N VAL A 124 3.59 -0.24 3.34
CA VAL A 124 2.27 0.17 2.87
C VAL A 124 1.34 -1.02 2.99
N LEU A 125 0.25 -0.87 3.72
CA LEU A 125 -0.78 -1.87 3.91
C LEU A 125 -2.08 -1.37 3.27
N SER A 126 -2.76 -2.23 2.53
CA SER A 126 -3.98 -1.90 1.82
C SER A 126 -5.03 -2.99 2.04
N SER A 127 -6.21 -2.60 2.50
CA SER A 127 -7.35 -3.51 2.67
C SER A 127 -8.55 -2.95 1.92
N THR A 128 -9.24 -3.81 1.18
CA THR A 128 -10.40 -3.46 0.38
C THR A 128 -11.56 -4.35 0.78
N SER A 129 -12.71 -3.74 1.00
CA SER A 129 -13.96 -4.44 1.25
C SER A 129 -15.05 -3.88 0.35
N THR A 130 -15.99 -4.74 -0.02
CA THR A 130 -17.19 -4.36 -0.76
C THR A 130 -18.42 -4.82 0.01
N ASP A 131 -19.58 -4.24 -0.30
CA ASP A 131 -20.86 -4.73 0.24
C ASP A 131 -21.44 -5.91 -0.56
N TYR A 132 -20.65 -6.57 -1.41
CA TYR A 132 -21.12 -7.72 -2.17
C TYR A 132 -21.47 -8.89 -1.25
N ASN A 133 -22.69 -9.39 -1.40
CA ASN A 133 -23.16 -10.56 -0.66
C ASN A 133 -23.13 -11.80 -1.57
N ILE A 134 -22.10 -12.62 -1.43
CA ILE A 134 -21.95 -13.83 -2.25
C ILE A 134 -23.09 -14.85 -2.07
N ARG A 135 -23.78 -14.84 -0.92
CA ARG A 135 -24.88 -15.78 -0.64
C ARG A 135 -26.20 -15.30 -1.22
N LYS A 136 -26.36 -13.98 -1.35
CA LYS A 136 -27.57 -13.35 -1.84
C LYS A 136 -27.22 -12.05 -2.57
N PRO A 137 -26.76 -12.12 -3.83
CA PRO A 137 -26.19 -10.98 -4.57
C PRO A 137 -27.12 -9.76 -4.67
N GLU A 138 -28.43 -9.97 -4.60
CA GLU A 138 -29.47 -8.93 -4.60
C GLU A 138 -29.66 -8.22 -3.26
N GLU A 139 -29.03 -8.71 -2.17
CA GLU A 139 -29.08 -8.11 -0.83
C GLU A 139 -27.69 -7.68 -0.36
N PRO A 140 -27.25 -6.44 -0.67
CA PRO A 140 -25.96 -5.92 -0.24
C PRO A 140 -25.75 -6.00 1.27
N LEU A 141 -24.52 -6.28 1.68
CA LEU A 141 -24.13 -6.32 3.07
C LEU A 141 -24.26 -4.92 3.70
N THR A 142 -24.82 -4.86 4.91
CA THR A 142 -25.09 -3.58 5.60
C THR A 142 -24.03 -3.20 6.63
N HIS A 143 -23.02 -4.06 6.85
CA HIS A 143 -21.95 -3.77 7.80
C HIS A 143 -21.04 -2.64 7.32
N SER A 144 -20.39 -1.96 8.26
CA SER A 144 -19.43 -0.88 7.98
C SER A 144 -18.17 -1.43 7.28
N LEU A 145 -18.04 -1.15 5.98
CA LEU A 145 -16.82 -1.46 5.21
C LEU A 145 -15.59 -0.75 5.83
N ALA A 146 -15.81 0.47 6.33
CA ALA A 146 -14.80 1.29 6.99
C ALA A 146 -14.21 0.63 8.24
N ASP A 147 -15.08 0.12 9.10
CA ASP A 147 -14.62 -0.49 10.34
C ASP A 147 -13.99 -1.85 10.09
N LYS A 148 -14.50 -2.60 9.11
CA LYS A 148 -13.88 -3.86 8.67
C LYS A 148 -12.44 -3.62 8.20
N ASN A 149 -12.22 -2.72 7.23
CA ASN A 149 -10.89 -2.41 6.73
C ASN A 149 -9.97 -1.86 7.83
N ARG A 150 -10.47 -0.98 8.71
CA ARG A 150 -9.70 -0.45 9.83
C ARG A 150 -9.22 -1.54 10.78
N GLN A 151 -10.10 -2.49 11.12
CA GLN A 151 -9.75 -3.61 12.00
C GLN A 151 -8.72 -4.55 11.37
N ILE A 152 -8.88 -4.86 10.08
CA ILE A 152 -7.92 -5.65 9.31
C ILE A 152 -6.53 -5.01 9.36
N LEU A 153 -6.45 -3.72 9.00
CA LEU A 153 -5.17 -3.00 8.96
C LEU A 153 -4.56 -2.82 10.34
N ALA A 154 -5.34 -2.57 11.38
CA ALA A 154 -4.83 -2.49 12.76
C ALA A 154 -4.20 -3.81 13.22
N LYS A 155 -4.75 -4.97 12.81
CA LYS A 155 -4.15 -6.29 13.09
C LYS A 155 -2.86 -6.49 12.29
N ALA A 156 -2.87 -6.14 11.00
CA ALA A 156 -1.71 -6.25 10.11
C ALA A 156 -0.53 -5.38 10.59
N GLN A 157 -0.79 -4.13 11.00
CA GLN A 157 0.20 -3.23 11.58
C GLN A 157 0.88 -3.82 12.81
N LYS A 158 0.09 -4.36 13.75
CA LYS A 158 0.61 -4.99 14.98
C LYS A 158 1.47 -6.21 14.69
N LYS A 159 1.14 -7.00 13.66
CA LYS A 159 1.93 -8.16 13.23
C LYS A 159 3.27 -7.75 12.63
N GLY A 160 3.26 -6.69 11.81
CA GLY A 160 4.43 -6.23 11.07
C GLY A 160 4.89 -7.20 9.97
N TRP A 161 5.78 -6.74 9.10
CA TRP A 161 6.15 -7.44 7.85
C TRP A 161 6.52 -8.92 8.03
N LYS A 162 7.27 -9.28 9.08
CA LYS A 162 7.76 -10.65 9.29
C LYS A 162 6.63 -11.68 9.51
N LYS A 163 5.41 -11.23 9.78
CA LYS A 163 4.24 -12.06 10.14
C LYS A 163 3.05 -11.85 9.18
N LEU A 164 3.25 -11.11 8.08
CA LEU A 164 2.25 -10.94 7.02
C LEU A 164 2.25 -12.14 6.08
#